data_AF-A0A9W8UZ71-F1
#
_entry.id   AF-A0A9W8UZ71-F1
#
_cell.length_a   1.000
_cell.length_b   1.000
_cell.length_c   1.000
_cell.angle_alpha   90.00
_cell.angle_beta   90.00
_cell.angle_gamma   90.00
#
_symmetry.space_group_name_H-M   'P 1'
#
loop_
_entity.id
_entity.type
_entity.pdbx_description
1 polymer ?
#
loop_
_entity_poly.entity_id
_entity_poly.type
_entity_poly.pdbx_seq_one_letter_code
_entity_poly.pdbx_strand_id
1 'polypeptide(L)'
;MAEHDALVLSYVHLNNFPRSSDALHTLKKVASLVKPIMRARNWKVRELAEFYPEQGNLLGLNVNRGMKICLRLRHAGDRNQFMSIESVVDTMLHELSHIVHDAHDSKFHALWDQLRDEHQGLVLKGYTGEGFLSEGHRLGGSRMPQREARRLAREAAEKRRARPGGTGSGKRLGGAGPRPGENIRSVIADAAERRNRTLRGCATDILDESQIRNIADAATRNGFRTQAEEDEANDAAIAQALWELVQEDEQANDEGPRGTQ
;
A
#
# COMPACT_ATOMS: atom_id res chain seq x y z
N MET A 1 -2.79 6.87 12.52
CA MET A 1 -4.24 6.56 12.49
C MET A 1 -4.42 5.06 12.60
N ALA A 2 -4.86 4.59 13.76
CA ALA A 2 -5.12 3.19 14.06
C ALA A 2 -6.27 2.62 13.22
N GLU A 3 -6.16 1.35 12.84
CA GLU A 3 -7.15 0.63 12.04
C GLU A 3 -8.32 0.15 12.93
N HIS A 4 -9.52 0.69 12.75
CA HIS A 4 -10.73 0.30 13.51
C HIS A 4 -11.25 -1.14 13.27
N ASP A 5 -10.54 -1.97 12.49
CA ASP A 5 -10.89 -3.35 12.13
C ASP A 5 -9.68 -4.03 11.48
N ALA A 6 -8.73 -4.49 12.29
CA ALA A 6 -7.49 -5.08 11.81
C ALA A 6 -7.75 -6.48 11.20
N LEU A 7 -7.86 -6.54 9.86
CA LEU A 7 -7.94 -7.81 9.12
C LEU A 7 -6.57 -8.45 8.92
N VAL A 8 -5.50 -7.70 9.15
CA VAL A 8 -4.11 -8.17 9.24
C VAL A 8 -3.60 -7.88 10.66
N LEU A 9 -3.28 -8.93 11.43
CA LEU A 9 -2.97 -8.75 12.86
C LEU A 9 -1.52 -8.30 13.12
N SER A 10 -0.60 -8.68 12.25
CA SER A 10 0.81 -8.32 12.41
C SER A 10 1.55 -8.25 11.08
N TYR A 11 2.57 -7.41 11.05
CA TYR A 11 3.43 -7.19 9.91
C TYR A 11 4.85 -7.62 10.25
N VAL A 12 5.53 -8.28 9.33
CA VAL A 12 6.93 -8.65 9.48
C VAL A 12 7.69 -8.18 8.26
N HIS A 13 8.80 -7.46 8.45
CA HIS A 13 9.63 -6.99 7.34
C HIS A 13 11.11 -7.29 7.58
N LEU A 14 11.91 -7.40 6.53
CA LEU A 14 13.33 -7.75 6.63
C LEU A 14 14.12 -6.51 7.10
N ASN A 15 14.41 -6.43 8.40
CA ASN A 15 15.06 -5.27 9.02
C ASN A 15 16.51 -5.05 8.56
N ASN A 16 17.20 -6.13 8.19
CA ASN A 16 18.60 -6.12 7.75
C ASN A 16 18.76 -5.71 6.28
N PHE A 17 17.67 -5.41 5.57
CA PHE A 17 17.68 -5.00 4.17
C PHE A 17 17.63 -3.46 4.05
N PRO A 18 18.17 -2.88 2.96
CA PRO A 18 18.11 -1.44 2.75
C PRO A 18 16.66 -0.96 2.70
N ARG A 19 16.37 0.23 3.22
CA ARG A 19 15.02 0.83 3.18
C ARG A 19 13.95 -0.08 3.83
N SER A 20 14.26 -0.66 4.99
CA SER A 20 13.35 -1.53 5.75
C SER A 20 12.05 -0.82 6.16
N SER A 21 12.11 0.47 6.49
CA SER A 21 10.92 1.30 6.75
C SER A 21 9.94 1.34 5.57
N ASP A 22 10.46 1.45 4.35
CA ASP A 22 9.67 1.50 3.12
C ASP A 22 9.01 0.14 2.84
N ALA A 23 9.66 -0.96 3.23
CA ALA A 23 9.09 -2.30 3.15
C ALA A 23 7.87 -2.43 4.09
N LEU A 24 7.99 -2.00 5.35
CA LEU A 24 6.87 -1.98 6.28
C LEU A 24 5.72 -1.11 5.77
N HIS A 25 6.03 0.09 5.27
CA HIS A 25 5.04 0.98 4.66
C HIS A 25 4.33 0.32 3.47
N THR A 26 5.09 -0.38 2.62
CA THR A 26 4.54 -1.12 1.48
C THR A 26 3.59 -2.24 1.94
N LEU A 27 3.95 -3.01 2.97
CA LEU A 27 3.06 -4.06 3.51
C LEU A 27 1.75 -3.47 4.06
N LYS A 28 1.83 -2.42 4.87
CA LYS A 28 0.65 -1.70 5.39
C LYS A 28 -0.20 -1.14 4.25
N LYS A 29 0.43 -0.60 3.20
CA LYS A 29 -0.26 -0.09 2.00
C LYS A 29 -0.98 -1.18 1.23
N VAL A 30 -0.34 -2.32 1.02
CA VAL A 30 -0.96 -3.47 0.32
C VAL A 30 -2.15 -3.99 1.12
N ALA A 31 -1.99 -4.17 2.44
CA ALA A 31 -3.07 -4.59 3.33
C ALA A 31 -4.28 -3.64 3.26
N SER A 32 -4.05 -2.33 3.27
CA SER A 32 -5.13 -1.34 3.22
C SER A 32 -5.86 -1.32 1.86
N LEU A 33 -5.17 -1.60 0.76
CA LEU A 33 -5.78 -1.70 -0.58
C LEU A 33 -6.70 -2.92 -0.73
N VAL A 34 -6.32 -4.07 -0.17
CA VAL A 34 -7.12 -5.31 -0.27
C VAL A 34 -8.15 -5.47 0.84
N LYS A 35 -8.16 -4.56 1.82
CA LYS A 35 -9.03 -4.64 3.00
C LYS A 35 -10.53 -4.77 2.69
N PRO A 36 -11.13 -4.01 1.75
CA PRO A 36 -12.55 -4.17 1.44
C PRO A 36 -12.89 -5.56 0.90
N ILE A 37 -11.97 -6.16 0.13
CA ILE A 37 -12.11 -7.50 -0.43
C ILE A 37 -12.08 -8.56 0.69
N MET A 38 -11.14 -8.42 1.62
CA MET A 38 -11.03 -9.29 2.79
C MET A 38 -12.28 -9.18 3.68
N ARG A 39 -12.75 -7.94 3.93
CA ARG A 39 -13.95 -7.68 4.74
C ARG A 39 -15.20 -8.32 4.15
N ALA A 40 -15.41 -8.17 2.83
CA ALA A 40 -16.56 -8.75 2.15
C ALA A 40 -16.64 -10.29 2.27
N ARG A 41 -15.52 -10.95 2.54
CA ARG A 41 -15.40 -12.41 2.63
C ARG A 41 -15.08 -12.92 4.04
N ASN A 42 -15.04 -12.03 5.04
CA ASN A 42 -14.62 -12.34 6.41
C ASN A 42 -13.24 -13.02 6.48
N TRP A 43 -12.32 -12.67 5.58
CA TRP A 43 -10.95 -13.18 5.60
C TRP A 43 -10.10 -12.40 6.59
N LYS A 44 -9.27 -13.13 7.32
CA LYS A 44 -8.29 -12.57 8.26
C LYS A 44 -6.93 -13.20 8.01
N VAL A 45 -5.90 -12.37 8.06
CA VAL A 45 -4.50 -12.79 7.93
C VAL A 45 -3.78 -12.52 9.25
N ARG A 46 -3.19 -13.55 9.88
CA ARG A 46 -2.55 -13.34 11.20
C ARG A 46 -1.20 -12.63 11.05
N GLU A 47 -0.44 -12.96 10.02
CA GLU A 47 0.88 -12.39 9.78
C GLU A 47 1.08 -12.13 8.28
N LEU A 48 1.33 -10.87 7.92
CA LEU A 48 1.75 -10.47 6.58
C LEU A 48 3.25 -10.14 6.60
N ALA A 49 4.05 -10.96 5.94
CA ALA A 49 5.51 -10.91 6.01
C ALA A 49 6.16 -10.57 4.67
N GLU A 50 7.25 -9.80 4.71
CA GLU A 50 8.20 -9.73 3.61
C GLU A 50 9.10 -10.96 3.62
N PHE A 51 9.38 -11.52 2.44
CA PHE A 51 10.44 -12.51 2.27
C PHE A 51 11.32 -12.24 1.05
N TYR A 52 12.48 -12.87 1.02
CA TYR A 52 13.42 -12.78 -0.10
C TYR A 52 14.08 -14.15 -0.33
N PRO A 53 13.35 -15.13 -0.90
CA PRO A 53 13.90 -16.45 -1.18
C PRO A 53 14.94 -16.38 -2.31
N GLU A 54 15.78 -17.42 -2.42
CA GLU A 54 16.79 -17.54 -3.49
C GLU A 54 16.13 -17.75 -4.86
N GLN A 55 14.99 -18.42 -4.90
CA GLN A 55 14.19 -18.61 -6.10
C GLN A 55 13.62 -17.25 -6.56
N GLY A 56 14.21 -16.68 -7.60
CA GLY A 56 13.85 -15.34 -8.09
C GLY A 56 12.45 -15.23 -8.67
N ASN A 57 11.86 -16.35 -9.09
CA ASN A 57 10.49 -16.42 -9.56
C ASN A 57 9.47 -16.52 -8.42
N LEU A 58 9.86 -16.88 -7.19
CA LEU A 58 8.93 -16.98 -6.07
C LEU A 58 8.55 -15.59 -5.54
N LEU A 59 7.31 -15.18 -5.79
CA LEU A 59 6.75 -13.87 -5.49
C LEU A 59 5.86 -13.87 -4.24
N GLY A 60 5.17 -14.97 -3.95
CA GLY A 60 4.21 -15.07 -2.86
C GLY A 60 4.10 -16.49 -2.29
N LEU A 61 3.62 -16.56 -1.06
CA LEU A 61 3.33 -17.81 -0.37
C LEU A 61 2.24 -17.62 0.67
N ASN A 62 1.19 -18.43 0.61
CA ASN A 62 0.17 -18.57 1.65
C ASN A 62 0.39 -19.85 2.45
N VAL A 63 0.52 -19.71 3.77
CA VAL A 63 0.64 -20.82 4.72
C VAL A 63 -0.65 -20.94 5.53
N ASN A 64 -1.21 -22.15 5.54
CA ASN A 64 -2.39 -22.52 6.33
C ASN A 64 -3.57 -21.56 6.13
N ARG A 65 -3.91 -21.26 4.87
CA ARG A 65 -5.12 -20.51 4.48
C ARG A 65 -5.26 -19.16 5.21
N GLY A 66 -4.21 -18.36 5.17
CA GLY A 66 -4.19 -17.02 5.76
C GLY A 66 -3.60 -16.96 7.18
N MET A 67 -3.05 -18.04 7.72
CA MET A 67 -2.24 -17.93 8.93
C MET A 67 -1.05 -17.00 8.71
N LYS A 68 -0.30 -17.22 7.63
CA LYS A 68 0.83 -16.38 7.25
C LYS A 68 0.85 -16.21 5.74
N ILE A 69 0.96 -14.98 5.27
CA ILE A 69 1.19 -14.67 3.87
C ILE A 69 2.54 -13.99 3.74
N CYS A 70 3.42 -14.54 2.91
CA CYS A 70 4.71 -13.96 2.60
C CYS A 70 4.68 -13.34 1.21
N LEU A 71 5.15 -12.10 1.07
CA LEU A 71 5.22 -11.38 -0.19
C LEU A 71 6.66 -10.93 -0.48
N ARG A 72 7.07 -11.07 -1.74
CA ARG A 72 8.33 -10.51 -2.23
C ARG A 72 8.07 -9.05 -2.59
N LEU A 73 8.74 -8.15 -1.88
CA LEU A 73 8.62 -6.71 -2.14
C LEU A 73 9.72 -6.17 -3.06
N ARG A 74 10.81 -6.94 -3.24
CA ARG A 74 12.05 -6.49 -3.89
C ARG A 74 12.40 -7.39 -5.07
N HIS A 75 12.97 -6.81 -6.11
CA HIS A 75 13.43 -7.56 -7.28
C HIS A 75 14.55 -8.56 -6.89
N ALA A 76 14.51 -9.77 -7.44
CA ALA A 76 15.46 -10.83 -7.08
C ALA A 76 16.93 -10.51 -7.40
N GLY A 77 17.18 -9.62 -8.38
CA GLY A 77 18.52 -9.16 -8.74
C GLY A 77 19.02 -7.94 -7.96
N ASP A 78 18.13 -7.19 -7.32
CA ASP A 78 18.48 -5.97 -6.57
C ASP A 78 17.59 -5.80 -5.34
N ARG A 79 18.21 -6.00 -4.17
CA ARG A 79 17.56 -5.86 -2.86
C ARG A 79 17.16 -4.42 -2.55
N ASN A 80 17.72 -3.42 -3.22
CA ASN A 80 17.36 -2.01 -3.01
C ASN A 80 16.18 -1.56 -3.89
N GLN A 81 15.86 -2.34 -4.93
CA GLN A 81 14.78 -2.02 -5.87
C GLN A 81 13.48 -2.72 -5.48
N PHE A 82 12.48 -1.93 -5.11
CA PHE A 82 11.13 -2.43 -4.85
C PHE A 82 10.37 -2.70 -6.14
N MET A 83 9.54 -3.74 -6.10
CA MET A 83 8.53 -4.01 -7.12
C MET A 83 7.44 -2.94 -7.08
N SER A 84 6.70 -2.80 -8.18
CA SER A 84 5.57 -1.87 -8.22
C SER A 84 4.48 -2.30 -7.22
N ILE A 85 3.80 -1.33 -6.59
CA ILE A 85 2.71 -1.61 -5.65
C ILE A 85 1.61 -2.45 -6.31
N GLU A 86 1.31 -2.19 -7.58
CA GLU A 86 0.31 -2.92 -8.35
C GLU A 86 0.68 -4.40 -8.50
N SER A 87 1.96 -4.70 -8.75
CA SER A 87 2.46 -6.08 -8.83
C SER A 87 2.36 -6.79 -7.48
N VAL A 88 2.71 -6.11 -6.38
CA VAL A 88 2.62 -6.71 -5.04
C VAL A 88 1.18 -6.94 -4.62
N VAL A 89 0.27 -6.02 -4.96
CA VAL A 89 -1.17 -6.19 -4.72
C VAL A 89 -1.73 -7.38 -5.49
N ASP A 90 -1.37 -7.52 -6.77
CA ASP A 90 -1.82 -8.66 -7.58
C ASP A 90 -1.37 -10.01 -6.99
N THR A 91 -0.11 -10.09 -6.53
CA THR A 91 0.39 -11.24 -5.76
C THR A 91 -0.40 -11.42 -4.46
N MET A 92 -0.73 -10.36 -3.73
CA MET A 92 -1.56 -10.48 -2.52
C MET A 92 -2.95 -11.04 -2.84
N LEU A 93 -3.60 -10.62 -3.93
CA LEU A 93 -4.89 -11.17 -4.36
C LEU A 93 -4.79 -12.65 -4.76
N HIS A 94 -3.69 -13.04 -5.39
CA HIS A 94 -3.37 -14.43 -5.68
C HIS A 94 -3.27 -15.24 -4.37
N GLU A 95 -2.45 -14.80 -3.43
CA GLU A 95 -2.29 -15.48 -2.14
C GLU A 95 -3.59 -15.52 -1.32
N LEU A 96 -4.43 -14.49 -1.38
CA LEU A 96 -5.75 -14.51 -0.75
C LEU A 96 -6.68 -15.58 -1.37
N SER A 97 -6.55 -15.85 -2.67
CA SER A 97 -7.33 -16.92 -3.34
C SER A 97 -6.99 -18.31 -2.77
N HIS A 98 -5.74 -18.50 -2.31
CA HIS A 98 -5.31 -19.71 -1.59
C HIS A 98 -5.95 -19.91 -0.21
N ILE A 99 -6.70 -18.94 0.33
CA ILE A 99 -7.53 -19.19 1.52
C ILE A 99 -8.63 -20.21 1.18
N VAL A 100 -9.14 -20.19 -0.05
CA VAL A 100 -10.24 -21.04 -0.51
C VAL A 100 -9.73 -22.23 -1.33
N HIS A 101 -8.85 -21.98 -2.31
CA HIS A 101 -8.42 -22.95 -3.30
C HIS A 101 -6.90 -23.17 -3.27
N ASP A 102 -6.45 -24.37 -2.91
CA ASP A 102 -5.01 -24.68 -2.83
C ASP A 102 -4.39 -24.88 -4.21
N ALA A 103 -5.08 -25.61 -5.10
CA ALA A 103 -4.59 -25.92 -6.45
C ALA A 103 -4.95 -24.81 -7.45
N HIS A 104 -4.05 -24.56 -8.41
CA HIS A 104 -4.26 -23.64 -9.53
C HIS A 104 -5.20 -24.23 -10.60
N ASP A 105 -6.42 -24.58 -10.20
CA ASP A 105 -7.47 -25.04 -11.08
C ASP A 105 -8.28 -23.87 -11.66
N SER A 106 -9.26 -24.18 -12.52
CA SER A 106 -10.14 -23.17 -13.12
C SER A 106 -10.92 -22.36 -12.07
N LYS A 107 -11.21 -22.93 -10.90
CA LYS A 107 -11.93 -22.24 -9.82
C LYS A 107 -11.01 -21.23 -9.12
N PHE A 108 -9.74 -21.61 -8.89
CA PHE A 108 -8.73 -20.68 -8.40
C PHE A 108 -8.60 -19.47 -9.33
N HIS A 109 -8.43 -19.71 -10.64
CA HIS A 109 -8.29 -18.62 -11.61
C HIS A 109 -9.53 -17.74 -11.67
N ALA A 110 -10.73 -18.32 -11.63
CA ALA A 110 -11.97 -17.56 -11.61
C ALA A 110 -12.10 -16.68 -10.35
N LEU A 111 -11.74 -17.20 -9.18
CA LEU A 111 -11.73 -16.41 -7.94
C LEU A 111 -10.72 -15.26 -8.04
N TRP A 112 -9.50 -15.55 -8.50
CA TRP A 112 -8.46 -14.54 -8.59
C TRP A 112 -8.81 -13.42 -9.59
N ASP A 113 -9.37 -13.76 -10.75
CA ASP A 113 -9.87 -12.77 -11.72
C ASP A 113 -10.98 -11.91 -11.10
N GLN A 114 -11.92 -12.53 -10.37
CA GLN A 114 -12.95 -11.80 -9.63
C GLN A 114 -12.34 -10.81 -8.62
N LEU A 115 -11.32 -11.23 -7.86
CA LEU A 115 -10.66 -10.35 -6.89
C LEU A 115 -9.96 -9.16 -7.59
N ARG A 116 -9.36 -9.39 -8.76
CA ARG A 116 -8.72 -8.34 -9.56
C ARG A 116 -9.73 -7.34 -10.09
N ASP A 117 -10.88 -7.81 -10.58
CA ASP A 117 -11.97 -6.96 -11.04
C ASP A 117 -12.55 -6.09 -9.91
N GLU A 118 -12.74 -6.68 -8.71
CA GLU A 118 -13.16 -5.95 -7.52
C GLU A 118 -12.15 -4.88 -7.12
N HIS A 119 -10.86 -5.22 -7.08
CA HIS A 119 -9.78 -4.27 -6.78
C HIS A 119 -9.74 -3.13 -7.82
N GLN A 120 -9.83 -3.46 -9.11
CA GLN A 120 -9.88 -2.45 -10.16
C GLN A 120 -11.11 -1.55 -10.02
N GLY A 121 -12.26 -2.12 -9.66
CA GLY A 121 -13.48 -1.36 -9.35
C GLY A 121 -13.29 -0.38 -8.19
N LEU A 122 -12.55 -0.77 -7.15
CA LEU A 122 -12.19 0.12 -6.04
C LEU A 122 -11.27 1.26 -6.50
N VAL A 123 -10.23 0.95 -7.27
CA VAL A 123 -9.30 1.94 -7.82
C VAL A 123 -10.03 2.97 -8.69
N LEU A 124 -10.94 2.53 -9.57
CA LEU A 124 -11.75 3.41 -10.42
C LEU A 124 -12.68 4.33 -9.62
N LYS A 125 -13.14 3.89 -8.45
CA LYS A 125 -13.93 4.71 -7.51
C LYS A 125 -13.06 5.67 -6.68
N GLY A 126 -11.74 5.69 -6.92
CA GLY A 126 -10.80 6.54 -6.20
C GLY A 126 -10.37 5.98 -4.84
N TYR A 127 -10.64 4.71 -4.56
CA TYR A 127 -10.14 4.07 -3.34
C TYR A 127 -8.63 3.90 -3.45
N THR A 128 -7.89 4.44 -2.48
CA THR A 128 -6.44 4.36 -2.42
C THR A 128 -5.95 3.65 -1.16
N GLY A 129 -6.84 2.91 -0.47
CA GLY A 129 -6.57 2.30 0.83
C GLY A 129 -7.17 3.10 1.99
N GLU A 130 -7.10 2.55 3.20
CA GLU A 130 -7.50 3.26 4.42
C GLU A 130 -6.47 4.33 4.77
N GLY A 131 -6.95 5.59 4.86
CA GLY A 131 -6.18 6.72 5.36
C GLY A 131 -5.02 7.21 4.47
N PHE A 132 -4.41 8.29 4.92
CA PHE A 132 -3.14 8.79 4.39
C PHE A 132 -2.03 8.15 5.24
N LEU A 133 -1.28 7.20 4.68
CA LEU A 133 -0.17 6.51 5.38
C LEU A 133 1.10 7.38 5.53
N SER A 134 0.98 8.69 5.36
CA SER A 134 2.05 9.68 5.54
C SER A 134 1.58 10.76 6.50
N GLU A 135 2.53 11.49 7.11
CA GLU A 135 2.19 12.64 7.94
C GLU A 135 1.30 13.61 7.15
N GLY A 136 0.08 13.78 7.64
CA GLY A 136 -0.88 14.72 7.07
C GLY A 136 -0.34 16.13 7.22
N HIS A 137 0.09 16.73 6.12
CA HIS A 137 0.42 18.15 6.12
C HIS A 137 -0.88 18.93 5.96
N ARG A 138 -1.22 19.76 6.95
CA ARG A 138 -2.41 20.61 6.90
C ARG A 138 -2.26 21.63 5.75
N LEU A 139 -2.90 21.36 4.61
CA LEU A 139 -2.90 22.25 3.46
C LEU A 139 -3.94 23.35 3.67
N GLY A 140 -3.53 24.42 4.35
CA GLY A 140 -4.38 25.57 4.67
C GLY A 140 -4.93 25.53 6.10
N GLY A 141 -5.26 26.71 6.64
CA GLY A 141 -5.72 26.86 8.02
C GLY A 141 -5.16 28.10 8.70
N SER A 142 -3.97 28.57 8.30
CA SER A 142 -3.53 29.90 8.70
C SER A 142 -4.34 30.95 7.92
N ARG A 143 -5.11 31.78 8.64
CA ARG A 143 -5.64 33.05 8.12
C ARG A 143 -4.45 33.96 7.81
N MET A 144 -3.83 33.75 6.66
CA MET A 144 -2.75 34.60 6.17
C MET A 144 -3.37 35.87 5.57
N PRO A 145 -2.90 37.07 5.95
CA PRO A 145 -3.31 38.30 5.28
C PRO A 145 -3.09 38.18 3.77
N GLN A 146 -4.04 38.65 2.94
CA GLN A 146 -4.02 38.48 1.48
C GLN A 146 -2.69 38.90 0.82
N ARG A 147 -2.00 39.89 1.40
CA ARG A 147 -0.71 40.39 0.93
C ARG A 147 0.40 39.35 1.08
N GLU A 148 0.43 38.61 2.18
CA GLU A 148 1.41 37.55 2.41
C GLU A 148 1.12 36.32 1.56
N ALA A 149 -0.15 35.95 1.39
CA ALA A 149 -0.55 34.88 0.48
C ALA A 149 -0.10 35.16 -0.97
N ARG A 150 -0.27 36.40 -1.44
CA ARG A 150 0.20 36.85 -2.76
C ARG A 150 1.73 36.83 -2.86
N ARG A 151 2.45 37.17 -1.79
CA ARG A 151 3.93 37.11 -1.75
C ARG A 151 4.43 35.67 -1.88
N LEU A 152 3.92 34.76 -1.05
CA LEU A 152 4.27 33.34 -1.06
C LEU A 152 3.94 32.67 -2.41
N ALA A 153 2.79 33.00 -3.00
CA ALA A 153 2.41 32.48 -4.31
C ALA A 153 3.37 32.93 -5.43
N ARG A 154 3.85 34.18 -5.40
CA ARG A 154 4.86 34.70 -6.34
C ARG A 154 6.21 34.00 -6.15
N GLU A 155 6.66 33.88 -4.92
CA GLU A 155 7.92 33.21 -4.60
C GLU A 155 7.91 31.73 -5.04
N ALA A 156 6.80 31.01 -4.81
CA ALA A 156 6.63 29.64 -5.26
C ALA A 156 6.59 29.52 -6.80
N ALA A 157 6.01 30.51 -7.49
CA ALA A 157 6.01 30.57 -8.96
C ALA A 157 7.42 30.84 -9.52
N GLU A 158 8.20 31.71 -8.89
CA GLU A 158 9.60 31.97 -9.24
C GLU A 158 10.48 30.73 -9.01
N LYS A 159 10.32 30.03 -7.88
CA LYS A 159 11.01 28.75 -7.61
C LYS A 159 10.69 27.68 -8.66
N ARG A 160 9.45 27.63 -9.15
CA ARG A 160 9.07 26.73 -10.26
C ARG A 160 9.73 27.12 -11.59
N ARG A 161 9.88 28.42 -11.85
CA ARG A 161 10.57 28.93 -13.05
C ARG A 161 12.08 28.74 -13.01
N ALA A 162 12.69 28.84 -11.83
CA ALA A 162 14.13 28.70 -11.63
C ALA A 162 14.62 27.24 -11.62
N ARG A 163 13.71 26.26 -11.54
CA ARG A 163 14.05 24.83 -11.59
C ARG A 163 14.43 24.43 -13.03
N PRO A 164 15.64 23.88 -13.28
CA PRO A 164 16.03 23.43 -14.61
C PRO A 164 15.11 22.28 -15.04
N GLY A 165 14.42 22.44 -16.17
CA GLY A 165 13.45 21.46 -16.71
C GLY A 165 11.97 21.88 -16.64
N GLY A 166 11.66 23.09 -16.14
CA GLY A 166 10.31 23.58 -15.89
C GLY A 166 9.59 24.34 -17.02
N THR A 167 10.06 24.26 -18.27
CA THR A 167 9.45 24.98 -19.43
C THR A 167 8.70 24.08 -20.41
N GLY A 168 8.15 22.95 -19.94
CA GLY A 168 7.29 22.09 -20.75
C GLY A 168 5.87 22.05 -20.20
N SER A 169 4.87 22.35 -21.03
CA SER A 169 3.45 22.09 -20.75
C SER A 169 3.27 20.69 -20.16
N GLY A 170 2.36 20.53 -19.19
CA GLY A 170 2.11 19.30 -18.44
C GLY A 170 2.49 18.01 -19.17
N LYS A 171 3.54 17.36 -18.69
CA LYS A 171 4.03 16.10 -19.25
C LYS A 171 3.10 14.98 -18.77
N ARG A 172 2.38 14.33 -19.69
CA ARG A 172 1.68 13.09 -19.38
C ARG A 172 2.72 12.07 -18.92
N LEU A 173 2.65 11.68 -17.64
CA LEU A 173 3.43 10.59 -17.09
C LEU A 173 2.64 9.31 -17.33
N GLY A 174 2.92 8.63 -18.44
CA GLY A 174 2.28 7.38 -18.83
C GLY A 174 1.30 7.50 -19.99
N GLY A 175 1.15 6.38 -20.71
CA GLY A 175 0.32 6.25 -21.90
C GLY A 175 1.08 6.61 -23.18
N ALA A 176 1.99 5.74 -23.62
CA ALA A 176 2.38 5.72 -25.03
C ALA A 176 1.16 5.26 -25.82
N GLY A 177 0.69 6.06 -26.78
CA GLY A 177 -0.39 5.67 -27.67
C GLY A 177 0.02 4.46 -28.52
N PRO A 178 -0.92 3.59 -28.93
CA PRO A 178 -0.63 2.49 -29.84
C PRO A 178 0.02 3.04 -31.12
N ARG A 179 0.98 2.31 -31.68
CA ARG A 179 1.61 2.71 -32.94
C ARG A 179 0.60 2.59 -34.08
N PRO A 180 0.65 3.47 -35.10
CA PRO A 180 -0.23 3.34 -36.26
C PRO A 180 -0.11 1.94 -36.89
N GLY A 181 -1.22 1.19 -36.95
CA GLY A 181 -1.28 -0.18 -37.48
C GLY A 181 -1.32 -1.31 -36.44
N GLU A 182 -1.16 -1.01 -35.14
CA GLU A 182 -1.35 -2.02 -34.08
C GLU A 182 -2.83 -2.32 -33.84
N ASN A 183 -3.18 -3.60 -33.72
CA ASN A 183 -4.51 -4.02 -33.35
C ASN A 183 -4.73 -3.78 -31.85
N ILE A 184 -5.59 -2.83 -31.51
CA ILE A 184 -5.85 -2.42 -30.12
C ILE A 184 -6.25 -3.63 -29.25
N ARG A 185 -7.00 -4.60 -29.81
CA ARG A 185 -7.39 -5.81 -29.08
C ARG A 185 -6.19 -6.67 -28.72
N SER A 186 -5.20 -6.80 -29.63
CA SER A 186 -3.99 -7.57 -29.35
C SER A 186 -3.07 -6.83 -28.39
N VAL A 187 -2.98 -5.50 -28.42
CA VAL A 187 -2.17 -4.73 -27.45
C VAL A 187 -2.73 -4.84 -26.03
N ILE A 188 -4.05 -4.77 -25.89
CA ILE A 188 -4.73 -4.98 -24.59
C ILE A 188 -4.58 -6.43 -24.13
N ALA A 189 -4.78 -7.40 -25.02
CA ALA A 189 -4.59 -8.82 -24.72
C ALA A 189 -3.14 -9.13 -24.32
N ASP A 190 -2.14 -8.63 -25.05
CA ASP A 190 -0.72 -8.76 -24.74
C ASP A 190 -0.37 -8.13 -23.38
N ALA A 191 -0.95 -6.97 -23.05
CA ALA A 191 -0.75 -6.34 -21.76
C ALA A 191 -1.39 -7.14 -20.62
N ALA A 192 -2.55 -7.77 -20.87
CA ALA A 192 -3.18 -8.71 -19.94
C ALA A 192 -2.38 -10.02 -19.80
N GLU A 193 -1.91 -10.60 -20.91
CA GLU A 193 -1.09 -11.80 -20.95
C GLU A 193 0.29 -11.58 -20.33
N ARG A 194 0.94 -10.42 -20.53
CA ARG A 194 2.20 -10.10 -19.83
C ARG A 194 2.01 -10.03 -18.33
N ARG A 195 0.87 -9.50 -17.84
CA ARG A 195 0.51 -9.57 -16.42
C ARG A 195 0.36 -11.04 -15.99
N ASN A 196 -0.46 -11.81 -16.69
CA ASN A 196 -0.71 -13.23 -16.36
C ASN A 196 0.55 -14.12 -16.44
N ARG A 197 1.45 -13.88 -17.40
CA ARG A 197 2.69 -14.66 -17.59
C ARG A 197 3.77 -14.33 -16.57
N THR A 198 3.72 -13.14 -15.97
CA THR A 198 4.68 -12.73 -14.92
C THR A 198 4.40 -13.46 -13.59
N LEU A 199 3.31 -14.23 -13.49
CA LEU A 199 2.79 -14.77 -12.23
C LEU A 199 3.02 -16.28 -12.02
N ARG A 200 3.92 -16.91 -12.78
CA ARG A 200 4.42 -18.28 -12.46
C ARG A 200 5.42 -18.26 -11.30
N GLY A 201 4.94 -17.83 -10.15
CA GLY A 201 5.77 -17.46 -9.01
C GLY A 201 5.17 -17.75 -7.64
N CYS A 202 4.24 -18.70 -7.53
CA CYS A 202 3.77 -19.17 -6.23
C CYS A 202 4.54 -20.43 -5.80
N ALA A 203 4.80 -20.56 -4.50
CA ALA A 203 5.53 -21.69 -3.93
C ALA A 203 4.75 -23.02 -4.00
N THR A 204 3.43 -22.98 -4.03
CA THR A 204 2.54 -24.16 -4.01
C THR A 204 2.77 -25.13 -5.18
N ASP A 205 3.17 -24.62 -6.35
CA ASP A 205 3.47 -25.47 -7.52
C ASP A 205 4.94 -25.93 -7.59
N ILE A 206 5.83 -25.28 -6.84
CA ILE A 206 7.29 -25.37 -7.05
C ILE A 206 7.98 -26.11 -5.92
N LEU A 207 7.44 -26.04 -4.70
CA LEU A 207 8.12 -26.44 -3.48
C LEU A 207 7.30 -27.43 -2.66
N ASP A 208 8.00 -28.34 -1.99
CA ASP A 208 7.39 -29.28 -1.05
C ASP A 208 6.95 -28.56 0.25
N GLU A 209 6.00 -29.13 0.97
CA GLU A 209 5.50 -28.56 2.24
C GLU A 209 6.61 -28.23 3.25
N SER A 210 7.66 -29.05 3.33
CA SER A 210 8.79 -28.83 4.24
C SER A 210 9.58 -27.58 3.86
N GLN A 211 9.78 -27.36 2.56
CA GLN A 211 10.46 -26.18 2.02
C GLN A 211 9.60 -24.93 2.23
N ILE A 212 8.30 -25.03 1.99
CA ILE A 212 7.31 -23.97 2.26
C ILE A 212 7.39 -23.52 3.73
N ARG A 213 7.33 -24.47 4.67
CA ARG A 213 7.45 -24.17 6.11
C ARG A 213 8.79 -23.50 6.43
N ASN A 214 9.90 -24.03 5.92
CA ASN A 214 11.23 -23.47 6.17
C ASN A 214 11.38 -22.03 5.67
N ILE A 215 10.85 -21.72 4.47
CA ILE A 215 10.89 -20.37 3.89
C ILE A 215 10.02 -19.41 4.71
N ALA A 216 8.81 -19.83 5.06
CA ALA A 216 7.89 -19.05 5.88
C ALA A 216 8.47 -18.76 7.27
N ASP A 217 9.16 -19.73 7.88
CA ASP A 217 9.80 -19.56 9.19
C ASP A 217 11.08 -18.73 9.11
N ALA A 218 11.81 -18.78 7.99
CA ALA A 218 12.94 -17.89 7.75
C ALA A 218 12.50 -16.42 7.64
N ALA A 219 11.36 -16.16 6.99
CA ALA A 219 10.78 -14.81 6.90
C ALA A 219 10.48 -14.23 8.28
N THR A 220 9.88 -15.02 9.18
CA THR A 220 9.58 -14.58 10.55
C THR A 220 10.84 -14.44 11.41
N ARG A 221 11.80 -15.37 11.33
CA ARG A 221 13.03 -15.31 12.12
C ARG A 221 13.95 -14.16 11.74
N ASN A 222 14.03 -13.85 10.46
CA ASN A 222 14.90 -12.79 9.93
C ASN A 222 14.21 -11.43 9.87
N GLY A 223 12.90 -11.38 10.16
CA GLY A 223 12.10 -10.18 10.08
C GLY A 223 11.87 -9.53 11.44
N PHE A 224 11.63 -8.22 11.42
CA PHE A 224 11.16 -7.47 12.58
C PHE A 224 9.63 -7.44 12.56
N ARG A 225 9.03 -7.91 13.67
CA ARG A 225 7.58 -7.97 13.83
C ARG A 225 7.06 -6.65 14.41
N THR A 226 6.04 -6.10 13.78
CA THR A 226 5.28 -4.94 14.25
C THR A 226 3.83 -5.38 14.44
N GLN A 227 3.28 -5.20 15.65
CA GLN A 227 1.87 -5.46 15.89
C GLN A 227 1.02 -4.37 15.24
N ALA A 228 -0.16 -4.73 14.73
CA ALA A 228 -1.09 -3.73 14.20
C ALA A 228 -1.68 -2.83 15.31
N GLU A 229 -1.67 -3.28 16.57
CA GLU A 229 -2.26 -2.60 17.73
C GLU A 229 -1.36 -1.51 18.37
N GLU A 230 -0.03 -1.56 18.20
CA GLU A 230 0.90 -0.57 18.81
C GLU A 230 0.76 0.86 18.21
N ASP A 231 0.05 1.01 17.08
CA ASP A 231 -0.29 2.33 16.52
C ASP A 231 -1.44 3.02 17.30
N GLU A 232 -2.19 2.30 18.15
CA GLU A 232 -3.35 2.81 18.89
C GLU A 232 -2.97 3.73 20.06
N ALA A 233 -1.93 3.37 20.83
CA ALA A 233 -1.49 4.15 21.99
C ALA A 233 -0.85 5.49 21.59
N ASN A 234 -0.12 5.51 20.48
CA ASN A 234 0.54 6.71 19.98
C ASN A 234 -0.48 7.68 19.35
N ASP A 235 -1.47 7.17 18.62
CA ASP A 235 -2.54 7.99 18.06
C ASP A 235 -3.54 8.49 19.11
N ALA A 236 -3.81 7.70 20.16
CA ALA A 236 -4.65 8.14 21.27
C ALA A 236 -4.04 9.34 22.00
N ALA A 237 -2.73 9.32 22.26
CA ALA A 237 -2.02 10.45 22.84
C ALA A 237 -2.09 11.71 21.94
N ILE A 238 -1.98 11.53 20.63
CA ILE A 238 -2.09 12.62 19.64
C ILE A 238 -3.52 13.16 19.58
N ALA A 239 -4.54 12.29 19.58
CA ALA A 239 -5.94 12.69 19.54
C ALA A 239 -6.37 13.40 20.83
N GLN A 240 -5.86 12.96 21.98
CA GLN A 240 -6.11 13.58 23.27
C GLN A 240 -5.46 14.97 23.33
N ALA A 241 -4.21 15.10 22.89
CA ALA A 241 -3.53 16.39 22.76
C ALA A 241 -4.25 17.35 21.78
N LEU A 242 -4.82 16.82 20.70
CA LEU A 242 -5.57 17.61 19.72
C LEU A 242 -6.91 18.11 20.29
N TRP A 243 -7.58 17.30 21.12
CA TRP A 243 -8.86 17.65 21.72
C TRP A 243 -8.67 18.69 22.84
N GLU A 244 -7.61 18.59 23.61
CA GLU A 244 -7.24 19.55 24.66
C GLU A 244 -6.93 20.93 24.06
N LEU A 245 -6.17 20.98 22.95
CA LEU A 245 -5.90 22.21 22.19
C LEU A 245 -7.16 22.88 21.61
N VAL A 246 -8.13 22.09 21.16
CA VAL A 246 -9.40 22.63 20.64
C VAL A 246 -10.24 23.23 21.76
N GLN A 247 -10.24 22.62 22.95
CA GLN A 247 -10.94 23.18 24.10
C GLN A 247 -10.31 24.47 24.62
N GLU A 248 -8.97 24.57 24.61
CA GLU A 248 -8.27 25.80 24.96
C GLU A 248 -8.60 26.95 23.98
N ASP A 249 -8.67 26.66 22.68
CA ASP A 249 -9.05 27.64 21.65
C ASP A 249 -10.54 28.06 21.73
N GLU A 250 -11.43 27.16 22.17
CA GLU A 250 -12.84 27.47 22.42
C GLU A 250 -13.04 28.31 23.68
N GLN A 251 -12.34 27.98 24.78
CA GLN A 251 -12.39 28.76 26.02
C GLN A 251 -11.77 30.16 25.84
N ALA A 252 -10.70 30.29 25.06
CA ALA A 252 -10.09 31.58 24.75
C ALA A 252 -10.95 32.46 23.81
N ASN A 253 -11.85 31.87 23.02
CA ASN A 253 -12.80 32.62 22.18
C ASN A 253 -14.11 32.98 22.90
N ASP A 254 -14.51 32.24 23.93
CA ASP A 254 -15.70 32.56 24.74
C ASP A 254 -15.40 33.60 25.84
N GLU A 255 -14.13 33.78 26.21
CA GLU A 255 -13.67 34.92 27.04
C GLU A 255 -13.39 36.19 26.20
N GLY A 256 -14.36 36.60 25.38
CA GLY A 256 -14.39 37.94 24.80
C GLY A 256 -14.55 39.02 25.89
N PRO A 257 -14.02 40.25 25.69
CA PRO A 257 -13.77 41.20 26.78
C PRO A 257 -15.08 41.62 27.46
N ARG A 258 -15.17 41.36 28.77
CA ARG A 258 -16.23 41.92 29.62
C ARG A 258 -16.15 43.43 29.53
N GLY A 259 -17.10 44.02 28.80
CA GLY A 259 -17.23 45.45 28.63
C GLY A 259 -17.32 46.15 29.99
N THR A 260 -16.37 47.04 30.22
CA THR A 260 -16.48 48.12 31.19
C THR A 260 -17.58 49.08 30.75
N GLN A 261 -18.67 49.18 31.52
CA GLN A 261 -19.37 50.43 31.81
C GLN A 261 -19.85 50.39 33.26
#